data_AF-A0A2Z6RI45-F1
#
_entry.id   AF-A0A2Z6RI45-F1
#
_cell.length_a   1.000
_cell.length_b   1.000
_cell.length_c   1.000
_cell.angle_alpha   90.00
_cell.angle_beta   90.00
_cell.angle_gamma   90.00
#
_symmetry.space_group_name_H-M   'P 1'
#
loop_
_entity.id
_entity.type
_entity.pdbx_description
1 polymer ?
#
loop_
_entity_poly.entity_id
_entity_poly.type
_entity_poly.pdbx_seq_one_letter_code
_entity_poly.pdbx_strand_id
1 'polypeptide(L)'
;MDDSTLISSSKSGLEHMLSITEEFYALNNTSANHHKYVLISNSLPLTTTSNASPVEFNLSLSSLNSISSISVTPISITSSFRFLGVWFNIKVSQDFVKKQIANKCNSFAATLRPAKLTAKQVIYLYNTVA
;
A
#
# COMPACT_ATOMS: atom_id res chain seq x y z
N MET A 1 9.52 -14.93 0.69
CA MET A 1 8.75 -13.78 0.18
C MET A 1 7.44 -13.80 0.93
N ASP A 2 7.11 -12.73 1.64
CA ASP A 2 5.95 -12.61 2.53
C ASP A 2 4.89 -11.65 1.98
N ASP A 3 5.29 -10.67 1.16
CA ASP A 3 4.36 -9.77 0.48
C ASP A 3 3.68 -10.46 -0.72
N SER A 4 2.35 -10.53 -0.70
CA SER A 4 1.51 -11.05 -1.77
C SER A 4 0.47 -10.02 -2.21
N THR A 5 0.03 -10.08 -3.47
CA THR A 5 -1.00 -9.19 -4.01
C THR A 5 -2.05 -10.01 -4.73
N LEU A 6 -3.31 -9.84 -4.32
CA LEU A 6 -4.47 -10.46 -4.95
C LEU A 6 -5.18 -9.43 -5.83
N ILE A 7 -5.50 -9.82 -7.06
CA ILE A 7 -6.19 -8.95 -8.03
C ILE A 7 -7.39 -9.70 -8.57
N SER A 8 -8.56 -9.08 -8.48
CA SER A 8 -9.81 -9.59 -9.05
C SER A 8 -10.65 -8.43 -9.57
N SER A 9 -11.48 -8.71 -10.56
CA SER A 9 -12.45 -7.75 -11.13
C SER A 9 -13.69 -7.57 -10.27
N SER A 10 -13.90 -8.40 -9.24
CA SER A 10 -15.08 -8.35 -8.37
C SER A 10 -14.75 -8.65 -6.91
N LYS A 11 -15.62 -8.15 -6.01
CA LYS A 11 -15.56 -8.45 -4.57
C LYS A 11 -15.66 -9.96 -4.32
N SER A 12 -16.64 -10.63 -4.93
CA SER A 12 -16.83 -12.08 -4.78
C SER A 12 -15.61 -12.87 -5.25
N GLY A 13 -14.93 -12.42 -6.31
CA GLY A 13 -13.66 -13.03 -6.74
C GLY A 13 -12.55 -12.86 -5.69
N LEU A 14 -12.46 -11.70 -5.02
CA LEU A 14 -11.52 -11.51 -3.90
C LEU A 14 -11.89 -12.38 -2.70
N GLU A 15 -13.18 -12.51 -2.34
CA GLU A 15 -13.67 -13.39 -1.27
C GLU A 15 -13.26 -14.85 -1.52
N HIS A 16 -13.41 -15.31 -2.76
CA HIS A 16 -12.98 -16.65 -3.17
C HIS A 16 -11.45 -16.82 -3.08
N MET A 17 -10.68 -15.86 -3.60
CA MET A 17 -9.22 -15.90 -3.54
C MET A 17 -8.70 -15.87 -2.09
N LEU A 18 -9.30 -15.04 -1.24
CA LEU A 18 -8.96 -14.98 0.19
C LEU A 18 -9.30 -16.30 0.89
N SER A 19 -10.42 -16.95 0.54
CA SER A 19 -10.78 -18.26 1.11
C SER A 19 -9.72 -19.31 0.79
N ILE A 20 -9.29 -19.39 -0.48
CA ILE A 20 -8.20 -20.29 -0.90
C ILE A 20 -6.89 -19.94 -0.18
N THR A 21 -6.63 -18.65 0.00
CA THR A 21 -5.40 -18.16 0.63
C THR A 21 -5.33 -18.55 2.12
N GLU A 22 -6.43 -18.44 2.87
CA GLU A 22 -6.48 -18.89 4.26
C GLU A 22 -6.31 -20.40 4.40
N GLU A 23 -6.93 -21.20 3.52
CA GLU A 23 -6.70 -22.65 3.47
C GLU A 23 -5.24 -23.00 3.15
N PHE A 24 -4.63 -22.29 2.21
CA PHE A 24 -3.22 -22.45 1.87
C PHE A 24 -2.32 -22.12 3.06
N TYR A 25 -2.61 -21.05 3.80
CA TYR A 25 -1.84 -20.69 4.98
C TYR A 25 -1.94 -21.75 6.07
N ALA A 26 -3.15 -22.27 6.34
CA ALA A 26 -3.37 -23.36 7.29
C ALA A 26 -2.58 -24.62 6.92
N LEU A 27 -2.61 -25.04 5.64
CA LEU A 27 -1.86 -26.20 5.16
C LEU A 27 -0.34 -26.05 5.34
N ASN A 28 0.16 -24.83 5.22
CA ASN A 28 1.59 -24.53 5.37
C ASN A 28 2.00 -24.18 6.80
N ASN A 29 1.09 -24.26 7.78
CA ASN A 29 1.32 -23.81 9.16
C ASN A 29 1.84 -22.37 9.22
N THR A 30 1.29 -21.50 8.37
CA THR A 30 1.58 -20.07 8.32
C THR A 30 0.30 -19.27 8.55
N SER A 31 0.43 -17.98 8.77
CA SER A 31 -0.71 -17.07 8.89
C SER A 31 -0.35 -15.71 8.35
N ALA A 32 -1.36 -14.99 7.84
CA ALA A 32 -1.21 -13.61 7.43
C ALA A 32 -1.67 -12.63 8.51
N ASN A 33 -1.04 -11.46 8.55
CA ASN A 33 -1.51 -10.37 9.38
C ASN A 33 -2.54 -9.53 8.62
N HIS A 34 -3.82 -9.83 8.81
CA HIS A 34 -4.92 -9.11 8.14
C HIS A 34 -4.95 -7.61 8.41
N HIS A 35 -4.40 -7.14 9.54
CA HIS A 35 -4.31 -5.69 9.84
C HIS A 35 -3.38 -4.93 8.90
N LYS A 36 -2.49 -5.64 8.20
CA LYS A 36 -1.59 -5.05 7.20
C LYS A 36 -2.18 -5.09 5.79
N TYR A 37 -3.37 -5.65 5.60
CA TYR A 37 -4.00 -5.70 4.29
C TYR A 37 -4.38 -4.29 3.83
N VAL A 38 -4.16 -4.03 2.56
CA VAL A 38 -4.45 -2.76 1.91
C VAL A 38 -5.41 -3.04 0.76
N LEU A 39 -6.60 -2.43 0.79
CA LEU A 39 -7.60 -2.56 -0.27
C LEU A 39 -7.62 -1.34 -1.19
N ILE A 40 -7.69 -1.61 -2.48
CA ILE A 40 -7.71 -0.65 -3.56
C ILE A 40 -8.84 -1.06 -4.49
N SER A 41 -9.78 -0.15 -4.74
CA SER A 41 -10.91 -0.43 -5.61
C SER A 41 -11.28 0.82 -6.42
N ASN A 42 -11.66 0.60 -7.68
CA ASN A 42 -12.27 1.60 -8.54
C ASN A 42 -13.81 1.66 -8.40
N SER A 43 -14.42 0.71 -7.68
CA SER A 43 -15.87 0.59 -7.51
C SER A 43 -16.39 1.25 -6.23
N LEU A 44 -15.51 1.55 -5.27
CA LEU A 44 -15.89 2.15 -4.00
C LEU A 44 -16.09 3.67 -4.17
N PRO A 45 -17.06 4.30 -3.49
CA PRO A 45 -17.27 5.74 -3.59
C PRO A 45 -15.98 6.51 -3.37
N LEU A 46 -15.80 7.58 -4.14
CA LEU A 46 -14.71 8.54 -4.01
C LEU A 46 -14.83 9.31 -2.67
N THR A 47 -14.62 8.65 -1.54
CA THR A 47 -14.42 9.35 -0.28
C THR A 47 -13.00 9.90 -0.32
N THR A 48 -12.90 11.18 -0.67
CA THR A 48 -11.66 11.98 -0.64
C THR A 48 -11.11 12.16 0.77
N THR A 49 -11.87 11.74 1.79
CA THR A 49 -11.53 11.81 3.20
C THR A 49 -11.07 10.44 3.73
N SER A 50 -10.12 10.46 4.66
CA SER A 50 -9.49 9.32 5.35
C SER A 50 -10.44 8.42 6.15
N ASN A 51 -11.76 8.61 6.04
CA ASN A 51 -12.77 7.97 6.86
C ASN A 51 -13.52 6.90 6.05
N ALA A 52 -12.81 6.16 5.20
CA ALA A 52 -13.41 5.06 4.47
C ALA A 52 -13.84 3.98 5.46
N SER A 53 -15.10 3.55 5.38
CA SER A 53 -15.60 2.44 6.19
C SER A 53 -14.87 1.15 5.79
N PRO A 54 -14.52 0.28 6.75
CA PRO A 54 -13.97 -1.04 6.44
C PRO A 54 -14.91 -1.83 5.52
N VAL A 55 -14.34 -2.52 4.55
CA VAL A 55 -15.06 -3.45 3.67
C VAL A 55 -14.88 -4.84 4.21
N GLU A 56 -15.99 -5.50 4.54
CA GLU A 56 -15.99 -6.89 4.99
C GLU A 56 -16.02 -7.86 3.81
N PHE A 57 -15.11 -8.82 3.80
CA PHE A 57 -15.02 -9.93 2.86
C PHE A 57 -15.45 -11.21 3.58
N ASN A 58 -16.52 -11.83 3.10
CA ASN A 58 -17.00 -13.08 3.66
C ASN A 58 -16.24 -14.27 3.05
N LEU A 59 -15.76 -15.15 3.89
CA LEU A 59 -14.96 -16.30 3.49
C LEU A 59 -15.77 -17.59 3.57
N SER A 60 -15.43 -18.54 2.71
CA SER A 60 -15.99 -19.89 2.81
C SER A 60 -15.32 -20.62 3.98
N LEU A 61 -16.12 -21.08 4.93
CA LEU A 61 -15.65 -21.92 6.03
C LEU A 61 -15.37 -23.34 5.53
N SER A 62 -14.28 -23.93 6.02
CA SER A 62 -13.90 -25.31 5.71
C SER A 62 -13.13 -25.90 6.90
N SER A 63 -12.78 -27.19 6.83
CA SER A 63 -11.91 -27.80 7.85
C SER A 63 -10.53 -27.13 7.95
N LEU A 64 -10.13 -26.41 6.90
CA LEU A 64 -8.85 -25.72 6.78
C LEU A 64 -8.97 -24.20 6.90
N ASN A 65 -10.18 -23.66 7.04
CA ASN A 65 -10.41 -22.23 7.24
C ASN A 65 -11.52 -21.97 8.27
N SER A 66 -11.10 -21.47 9.44
CA SER A 66 -12.00 -21.07 10.53
C SER A 66 -12.34 -19.57 10.54
N ILE A 67 -11.79 -18.79 9.60
CA ILE A 67 -12.01 -17.34 9.53
C ILE A 67 -13.24 -17.10 8.65
N SER A 68 -14.30 -16.55 9.24
CA SER A 68 -15.58 -16.29 8.55
C SER A 68 -15.56 -15.01 7.73
N SER A 69 -14.83 -13.99 8.20
CA SER A 69 -14.70 -12.73 7.47
C SER A 69 -13.38 -12.02 7.77
N ILE A 70 -12.93 -11.24 6.79
CA ILE A 70 -11.79 -10.31 6.92
C ILE A 70 -12.30 -8.91 6.60
N SER A 71 -12.00 -7.95 7.47
CA SER A 71 -12.35 -6.55 7.27
C SER A 71 -11.11 -5.75 6.85
N VAL A 72 -11.19 -5.07 5.71
CA VAL A 72 -10.08 -4.26 5.18
C VAL A 72 -10.54 -2.83 4.92
N THR A 73 -9.84 -1.87 5.50
CA THR A 73 -10.08 -0.46 5.22
C THR A 73 -9.45 -0.08 3.88
N PRO A 74 -10.24 0.39 2.90
CA PRO A 74 -9.71 0.78 1.61
C PRO A 74 -8.96 2.10 1.71
N ILE A 75 -7.92 2.23 0.90
CA ILE A 75 -7.19 3.50 0.78
C ILE A 75 -7.92 4.44 -0.16
N SER A 76 -7.77 5.74 0.07
CA SER A 76 -8.35 6.76 -0.82
C SER A 76 -7.91 6.57 -2.26
N ILE A 77 -8.80 6.82 -3.23
CA ILE A 77 -8.46 6.78 -4.67
C ILE A 77 -7.34 7.77 -5.04
N THR A 78 -7.14 8.83 -4.24
CA THR A 78 -6.10 9.84 -4.44
C THR A 78 -4.78 9.44 -3.80
N SER A 79 -4.80 8.43 -2.92
CA SER A 79 -3.59 7.90 -2.31
C SER A 79 -2.81 7.04 -3.30
N SER A 80 -1.51 6.88 -3.03
CA SER A 80 -0.66 5.98 -3.77
C SER A 80 -0.17 4.88 -2.84
N PHE A 81 0.01 3.69 -3.38
CA PHE A 81 0.53 2.53 -2.65
C PHE A 81 1.83 2.06 -3.29
N ARG A 82 2.67 1.38 -2.51
CA ARG A 82 3.98 0.90 -2.97
C ARG A 82 3.94 -0.62 -3.12
N PHE A 83 4.32 -1.11 -4.29
CA PHE A 83 4.51 -2.54 -4.56
C PHE A 83 5.86 -2.75 -5.22
N LEU A 84 6.71 -3.60 -4.62
CA LEU A 84 8.09 -3.86 -5.06
C LEU A 84 8.94 -2.59 -5.29
N GLY A 85 8.70 -1.54 -4.49
CA GLY A 85 9.41 -0.25 -4.62
C GLY A 85 8.83 0.72 -5.65
N VAL A 86 7.82 0.30 -6.43
CA VAL A 86 7.12 1.15 -7.40
C VAL A 86 5.84 1.70 -6.79
N TRP A 87 5.54 2.97 -7.04
CA TRP A 87 4.32 3.62 -6.58
C TRP A 87 3.22 3.53 -7.64
N PHE A 88 2.03 3.14 -7.20
CA PHE A 88 0.84 3.01 -8.03
C PHE A 88 -0.24 3.96 -7.53
N ASN A 89 -1.00 4.54 -8.46
CA ASN A 89 -2.09 5.47 -8.18
C ASN A 89 -3.28 5.15 -9.08
N ILE A 90 -4.48 5.02 -8.51
CA ILE A 90 -5.69 4.67 -9.28
C ILE A 90 -6.10 5.79 -10.24
N LYS A 91 -5.92 7.06 -9.84
CA LYS A 91 -6.19 8.23 -10.70
C LYS A 91 -5.10 8.51 -11.73
N VAL A 92 -4.02 7.72 -11.78
CA VAL A 92 -2.85 7.97 -12.62
C VAL A 92 -2.31 9.40 -12.42
N SER A 93 -2.48 9.96 -11.21
CA SER A 93 -1.97 11.29 -10.89
C SER A 93 -0.48 11.23 -10.52
N GLN A 94 0.28 12.21 -10.97
CA GLN A 94 1.68 12.41 -10.62
C GLN A 94 1.88 13.24 -9.35
N ASP A 95 0.80 13.75 -8.74
CA ASP A 95 0.89 14.71 -7.63
C ASP A 95 1.60 14.11 -6.41
N PHE A 96 1.36 12.82 -6.15
CA PHE A 96 2.06 12.10 -5.08
C PHE A 96 3.58 12.08 -5.32
N VAL A 97 4.01 11.72 -6.54
CA VAL A 97 5.43 11.67 -6.92
C VAL A 97 6.06 13.06 -6.85
N LYS A 98 5.38 14.09 -7.38
CA LYS A 98 5.83 15.49 -7.29
C LYS A 98 6.00 15.94 -5.85
N LYS A 99 5.03 15.63 -4.98
CA LYS A 99 5.09 15.95 -3.54
C LYS A 99 6.22 15.20 -2.84
N GLN A 100 6.47 13.94 -3.19
CA GLN A 100 7.56 13.15 -2.63
C GLN A 100 8.93 13.73 -3.00
N ILE A 101 9.13 14.10 -4.26
CA ILE A 101 10.35 14.77 -4.73
C ILE A 101 10.55 16.09 -3.98
N ALA A 102 9.51 16.94 -3.92
CA ALA A 102 9.57 18.21 -3.21
C ALA A 102 9.93 18.02 -1.72
N ASN A 103 9.29 17.05 -1.04
CA ASN A 103 9.57 16.74 0.35
C ASN A 103 11.00 16.24 0.57
N LYS A 104 11.53 15.38 -0.33
CA LYS A 104 12.90 14.87 -0.24
C LYS A 104 13.91 16.01 -0.43
N CYS A 105 13.68 16.89 -1.40
CA CYS A 105 14.49 18.09 -1.61
C CYS A 105 14.44 19.04 -0.40
N ASN A 106 13.24 19.28 0.15
CA ASN A 106 13.08 20.14 1.33
C ASN A 106 13.77 19.54 2.57
N SER A 107 13.66 18.23 2.78
CA SER A 107 14.34 17.53 3.85
C SER A 107 15.86 17.63 3.67
N PHE A 108 16.38 17.40 2.47
CA PHE A 108 17.80 17.54 2.17
C PHE A 108 18.30 18.96 2.46
N ALA A 109 17.58 19.98 1.98
CA ALA A 109 17.90 21.38 2.24
C ALA A 109 17.88 21.70 3.74
N ALA A 110 16.88 21.21 4.49
CA ALA A 110 16.79 21.40 5.93
C ALA A 110 17.96 20.73 6.69
N THR A 111 18.36 19.52 6.29
CA THR A 111 19.51 18.81 6.86
C THR A 111 20.83 19.54 6.61
N LEU A 112 21.01 20.16 5.43
CA LEU A 112 22.24 20.87 5.08
C LEU A 112 22.28 22.32 5.60
N ARG A 113 21.13 22.91 5.93
CA ARG A 113 21.01 24.31 6.39
C ARG A 113 22.00 24.71 7.52
N PRO A 114 22.25 23.90 8.57
CA PRO A 114 23.19 24.31 9.63
C PRO A 114 24.67 24.13 9.23
N ALA A 115 24.97 23.39 8.15
CA ALA A 115 26.33 23.10 7.74
C ALA A 115 26.89 24.20 6.84
N LYS A 116 28.12 24.66 7.12
CA LYS A 116 28.85 25.56 6.24
C LYS A 116 29.46 24.77 5.09
N LEU A 117 28.69 24.63 4.00
CA LEU A 117 29.10 23.89 2.82
C LEU A 117 29.28 24.84 1.64
N THR A 118 30.29 24.55 0.81
CA THR A 118 30.45 25.19 -0.50
C THR A 118 29.47 24.61 -1.51
N ALA A 119 29.17 25.36 -2.58
CA ALA A 119 28.30 24.88 -3.66
C ALA A 119 28.77 23.53 -4.25
N LYS A 120 30.08 23.32 -4.39
CA LYS A 120 30.64 22.05 -4.88
C LYS A 120 30.36 20.88 -3.94
N GLN A 121 30.44 21.10 -2.63
CA GLN A 121 30.13 20.07 -1.63
C GLN A 121 28.63 19.73 -1.63
N VAL A 122 27.75 20.72 -1.78
CA VAL A 122 26.31 20.48 -1.90
C VAL A 122 25.97 19.67 -3.16
N ILE A 123 26.56 20.02 -4.31
CA ILE A 123 26.37 19.28 -5.57
C ILE A 123 26.87 17.83 -5.43
N TYR A 124 28.06 17.64 -4.83
CA TYR A 124 28.60 16.31 -4.58
C TYR A 124 27.66 15.47 -3.71
N LEU A 125 27.17 16.03 -2.60
CA LEU A 125 26.26 15.33 -1.69
C LEU A 125 24.92 14.99 -2.36
N TYR A 126 24.38 15.89 -3.18
CA TYR A 126 23.17 15.63 -3.93
C TYR A 126 23.38 14.46 -4.91
N ASN A 127 24.43 14.51 -5.74
CA ASN A 127 24.69 13.47 -6.73
C ASN A 127 25.11 12.11 -6.14
N THR A 128 25.61 12.07 -4.91
CA THR A 128 26.05 10.83 -4.24
C THR A 128 24.89 10.12 -3.52
N VAL A 129 23.89 10.88 -3.03
CA VAL A 129 22.82 10.36 -2.17
C VAL A 129 21.46 10.31 -2.89
N ALA A 130 21.23 11.16 -3.88
CA ALA A 130 19.98 11.23 -4.64
C ALA A 130 19.97 10.28 -5.83
#